data_AF-A8DYQ3-F1
#
_entry.id   AF-A8DYQ3-F1
#
_cell.length_a   1.000
_cell.length_b   1.000
_cell.length_c   1.000
_cell.angle_alpha   90.00
_cell.angle_beta   90.00
_cell.angle_gamma   90.00
#
_symmetry.space_group_name_H-M   'P 1'
#
loop_
_entity.id
_entity.type
_entity.pdbx_description
1 polymer ?
#
loop_
_entity_poly.entity_id
_entity_poly.type
_entity_poly.pdbx_seq_one_letter_code
_entity_poly.pdbx_strand_id
1 'polypeptide(L)'
;MFDNEAMYQYSSVIDAVVHEGITAFRKKGSKGVLAIRDHYAAVEAASENRKGVQFVVRDKGHLQMEHGVKGFIVTSQEALLTEADKITHWTPNVFRWGTYTDDKRQYIKGFDEQNLQQINTFVVDVDTQQVDVAKMLTASMKVLDQTPTF
;
A
#
# COMPACT_ATOMS: atom_id res chain seq x y z
N MET A 1 13.80 -13.03 13.27
CA MET A 1 14.12 -11.65 13.69
C MET A 1 14.40 -10.92 12.40
N PHE A 2 13.64 -9.86 12.08
CA PHE A 2 13.89 -9.11 10.86
C PHE A 2 15.31 -8.56 10.88
N ASP A 3 15.95 -8.55 9.72
CA ASP A 3 17.09 -7.68 9.51
C ASP A 3 16.58 -6.23 9.61
N ASN A 4 17.25 -5.40 10.42
CA ASN A 4 16.85 -4.01 10.62
C ASN A 4 16.81 -3.25 9.30
N GLU A 5 17.70 -3.59 8.36
CA GLU A 5 17.80 -2.94 7.05
C GLU A 5 16.52 -3.13 6.21
N ALA A 6 15.99 -4.35 6.14
CA ALA A 6 14.76 -4.65 5.40
C ALA A 6 13.55 -3.89 5.98
N MET A 7 13.47 -3.76 7.31
CA MET A 7 12.40 -3.00 7.96
C MET A 7 12.45 -1.51 7.66
N TYR A 8 13.65 -0.91 7.65
CA TYR A 8 13.82 0.48 7.24
C TYR A 8 13.44 0.69 5.77
N GLN A 9 13.83 -0.24 4.89
CA GLN A 9 13.48 -0.18 3.48
C GLN A 9 11.95 -0.26 3.27
N TYR A 10 11.27 -1.23 3.89
CA TYR A 10 9.82 -1.36 3.80
C TYR A 10 9.10 -0.12 4.35
N SER A 11 9.53 0.39 5.50
CA SER A 11 8.94 1.60 6.06
C SER A 11 9.08 2.79 5.12
N SER A 12 10.25 2.96 4.49
CA SER A 12 10.51 4.07 3.56
C SER A 12 9.64 3.96 2.30
N VAL A 13 9.49 2.75 1.75
CA VAL A 13 8.64 2.49 0.58
C VAL A 13 7.17 2.71 0.92
N ILE A 14 6.70 2.19 2.06
CA ILE A 14 5.30 2.36 2.49
C ILE A 14 4.99 3.84 2.69
N ASP A 15 5.85 4.58 3.38
CA ASP A 15 5.61 6.00 3.65
C ASP A 15 5.60 6.81 2.34
N ALA A 16 6.59 6.59 1.48
CA ALA A 16 6.69 7.24 0.17
C ALA A 16 5.58 6.84 -0.81
N VAL A 17 4.90 5.71 -0.62
CA VAL A 17 3.75 5.33 -1.46
C VAL A 17 2.46 5.88 -0.87
N VAL A 18 2.25 5.74 0.44
CA VAL A 18 0.93 5.96 1.03
C VAL A 18 0.59 7.44 1.24
N HIS A 19 1.59 8.32 1.38
CA HIS A 19 1.42 9.78 1.46
C HIS A 19 0.29 10.20 2.43
N GLU A 20 0.38 9.76 3.68
CA GLU A 20 -0.63 10.00 4.73
C GLU A 20 -2.06 9.50 4.44
N GLY A 21 -2.30 8.74 3.37
CA GLY A 21 -3.66 8.30 3.01
C GLY A 21 -4.24 7.24 3.96
N ILE A 22 -3.44 6.61 4.81
CA ILE A 22 -3.88 5.78 5.95
C ILE A 22 -3.17 6.26 7.23
N THR A 23 -3.61 5.82 8.41
CA THR A 23 -2.99 6.26 9.67
C THR A 23 -1.57 5.70 9.83
N ALA A 24 -0.70 6.31 10.62
CA ALA A 24 0.61 5.75 10.93
C ALA A 24 0.46 4.46 11.77
N PHE A 25 -0.36 4.51 12.82
CA PHE A 25 -0.55 3.41 13.77
C PHE A 25 -1.98 2.84 13.74
N ARG A 26 -2.12 1.59 14.18
CA ARG A 26 -3.44 0.98 14.37
C ARG A 26 -4.20 1.70 15.47
N LYS A 27 -5.47 2.03 15.22
CA LYS A 27 -6.37 2.62 16.24
C LYS A 27 -6.62 1.67 17.43
N LYS A 28 -6.55 0.35 17.20
CA LYS A 28 -6.72 -0.69 18.23
C LYS A 28 -5.59 -1.71 18.09
N GLY A 29 -5.03 -2.15 19.22
CA GLY A 29 -4.01 -3.19 19.26
C GLY A 29 -2.65 -2.81 18.65
N SER A 30 -2.37 -1.51 18.49
CA SER A 30 -1.05 -1.00 18.08
C SER A 30 0.02 -1.38 19.11
N LYS A 31 1.22 -1.72 18.63
CA LYS A 31 2.40 -2.02 19.45
C LYS A 31 3.37 -0.83 19.54
N GLY A 32 3.10 0.26 18.82
CA GLY A 32 3.86 1.50 18.92
C GLY A 32 3.91 2.10 20.33
N VAL A 33 5.01 2.78 20.63
CA VAL A 33 5.19 3.53 21.89
C VAL A 33 4.13 4.62 22.00
N LEU A 34 3.50 4.75 23.17
CA LEU A 34 2.35 5.63 23.38
C LEU A 34 2.60 7.07 22.95
N ALA A 35 3.70 7.68 23.39
CA ALA A 35 4.05 9.07 23.03
C ALA A 35 4.20 9.29 21.52
N ILE A 36 4.73 8.30 20.79
CA ILE A 36 4.86 8.37 19.33
C ILE A 36 3.48 8.26 18.68
N ARG A 37 2.64 7.35 19.16
CA ARG A 37 1.26 7.20 18.65
C ARG A 37 0.45 8.47 18.84
N ASP A 38 0.55 9.09 20.02
CA ASP A 38 -0.17 10.32 20.35
C ASP A 38 0.30 11.49 19.47
N HIS A 39 1.61 11.57 19.20
CA HIS A 39 2.16 12.54 18.26
C HIS A 39 1.56 12.39 16.86
N TYR A 40 1.60 11.19 16.27
CA TYR A 40 1.01 10.96 14.94
C TYR A 40 -0.50 11.15 14.92
N ALA A 41 -1.22 10.75 15.98
CA ALA A 41 -2.65 10.98 16.07
C ALA A 41 -2.99 12.48 16.09
N ALA A 42 -2.18 13.32 16.74
CA ALA A 42 -2.35 14.76 16.73
C ALA A 42 -2.06 15.37 15.35
N VAL A 43 -1.00 14.92 14.68
CA VAL A 43 -0.68 15.32 13.30
C VAL A 43 -1.82 14.95 12.35
N GLU A 44 -2.33 13.72 12.43
CA GLU A 44 -3.46 13.24 11.61
C GLU A 44 -4.75 14.00 11.88
N ALA A 45 -5.02 14.38 13.14
CA ALA A 45 -6.21 15.16 13.50
C ALA A 45 -6.16 16.60 12.97
N ALA A 46 -4.96 17.15 12.79
CA ALA A 46 -4.75 18.46 12.19
C ALA A 46 -4.69 18.43 10.65
N SER A 47 -4.56 17.25 10.03
CA SER A 47 -4.46 17.08 8.59
C SER A 47 -5.84 17.07 7.93
N GLU A 48 -5.97 17.76 6.79
CA GLU A 48 -7.18 17.70 5.95
C GLU A 48 -7.27 16.38 5.16
N ASN A 49 -6.18 15.59 5.13
CA ASN A 49 -6.12 14.33 4.41
C ASN A 49 -7.01 13.28 5.05
N ARG A 50 -8.11 12.93 4.37
CA ARG A 50 -8.98 11.84 4.78
C ARG A 50 -8.19 10.53 4.84
N LYS A 51 -8.39 9.75 5.91
CA LYS A 51 -7.79 8.41 6.03
C LYS A 51 -8.71 7.36 5.43
N GLY A 52 -8.16 6.58 4.51
CA GLY A 52 -8.85 5.51 3.80
C GLY A 52 -8.36 4.13 4.23
N VAL A 53 -8.44 3.19 3.30
CA VAL A 53 -8.06 1.79 3.48
C VAL A 53 -7.24 1.30 2.30
N GLN A 54 -6.51 0.21 2.52
CA GLN A 54 -5.87 -0.56 1.45
C GLN A 54 -6.21 -2.05 1.61
N PHE A 55 -6.10 -2.77 0.52
CA PHE A 55 -6.39 -4.20 0.43
C PHE A 55 -5.10 -4.98 0.30
N VAL A 56 -5.03 -6.12 0.99
CA VAL A 56 -3.84 -6.97 1.04
C VAL A 56 -4.21 -8.44 0.90
N VAL A 57 -3.35 -9.18 0.21
CA VAL A 57 -3.58 -10.57 -0.17
C VAL A 57 -2.33 -11.41 0.12
N ARG A 58 -2.54 -12.54 0.80
CA ARG A 58 -1.46 -13.45 1.23
C ARG A 58 -0.80 -14.19 0.07
N ASP A 59 -1.58 -14.62 -0.91
CA ASP A 59 -1.13 -15.51 -1.99
C ASP A 59 -1.69 -15.06 -3.35
N LYS A 60 -0.93 -15.26 -4.43
CA LYS A 60 -1.37 -14.89 -5.79
C LYS A 60 -2.67 -15.59 -6.18
N GLY A 61 -2.83 -16.87 -5.84
CA GLY A 61 -4.05 -17.64 -6.12
C GLY A 61 -5.28 -17.11 -5.39
N HIS A 62 -5.10 -16.30 -4.33
CA HIS A 62 -6.22 -15.68 -3.63
C HIS A 62 -6.83 -14.46 -4.35
N LEU A 63 -6.18 -13.94 -5.39
CA LEU A 63 -6.75 -12.90 -6.25
C LEU A 63 -7.86 -13.43 -7.16
N GLN A 64 -7.88 -14.74 -7.43
CA GLN A 64 -8.79 -15.36 -8.40
C GLN A 64 -9.40 -16.63 -7.80
N MET A 65 -10.28 -16.46 -6.82
CA MET A 65 -11.13 -17.56 -6.35
C MET A 65 -12.56 -17.43 -6.91
N GLU A 66 -13.27 -18.55 -6.92
CA GLU A 66 -14.69 -18.62 -7.29
C GLU A 66 -15.57 -17.64 -6.50
N HIS A 67 -15.30 -17.45 -5.20
CA HIS A 67 -16.08 -16.60 -4.31
C HIS A 67 -15.57 -15.15 -4.18
N GLY A 68 -14.57 -14.76 -4.98
CA GLY A 68 -13.96 -13.42 -4.96
C GLY A 68 -12.55 -13.40 -4.38
N VAL A 69 -12.02 -12.18 -4.13
CA VAL A 69 -10.64 -12.01 -3.66
C VAL A 69 -10.56 -12.30 -2.17
N LYS A 70 -9.78 -13.33 -1.79
CA LYS A 70 -9.54 -13.64 -0.38
C LYS A 70 -8.40 -12.79 0.17
N GLY A 71 -8.69 -11.96 1.15
CA GLY A 71 -7.71 -11.00 1.65
C GLY A 71 -8.14 -10.35 2.94
N PHE A 72 -7.47 -9.28 3.31
CA PHE A 72 -7.83 -8.47 4.46
C PHE A 72 -7.58 -7.00 4.19
N ILE A 73 -8.13 -6.16 5.06
CA ILE A 73 -8.13 -4.71 4.91
C ILE A 73 -7.20 -4.12 5.96
N VAL A 74 -6.31 -3.23 5.53
CA VAL A 74 -5.42 -2.47 6.41
C VAL A 74 -5.80 -0.99 6.37
N THR A 75 -5.66 -0.34 7.52
CA THR A 75 -6.02 1.07 7.72
C THR A 75 -4.89 1.88 8.35
N SER A 76 -3.70 1.28 8.47
CA SER A 76 -2.54 1.91 9.06
C SER A 76 -1.23 1.40 8.46
N GLN A 77 -0.20 2.24 8.37
CA GLN A 77 1.14 1.86 7.91
C GLN A 77 1.76 0.79 8.81
N GLU A 78 1.61 0.88 10.13
CA GLU A 78 2.03 -0.17 11.09
C GLU A 78 1.46 -1.55 10.71
N ALA A 79 0.20 -1.57 10.28
CA ALA A 79 -0.47 -2.80 9.88
C ALA A 79 0.13 -3.38 8.60
N LEU A 80 0.40 -2.54 7.60
CA LEU A 80 1.00 -2.97 6.35
C LEU A 80 2.44 -3.44 6.57
N LEU A 81 3.23 -2.71 7.36
CA LEU A 81 4.61 -3.05 7.70
C LEU A 81 4.72 -4.39 8.44
N THR A 82 3.77 -4.69 9.33
CA THR A 82 3.70 -5.99 10.03
C THR A 82 3.51 -7.19 9.08
N GLU A 83 2.99 -6.92 7.88
CA GLU A 83 2.58 -7.92 6.90
C GLU A 83 3.44 -7.92 5.63
N ALA A 84 4.39 -6.98 5.51
CA ALA A 84 5.16 -6.73 4.29
C ALA A 84 5.88 -7.98 3.74
N ASP A 85 6.35 -8.86 4.63
CA ASP A 85 7.05 -10.10 4.31
C ASP A 85 6.14 -11.34 4.17
N LYS A 86 4.83 -11.16 4.41
CA LYS A 86 3.84 -12.26 4.49
C LYS A 86 2.70 -12.10 3.49
N ILE A 87 2.82 -11.14 2.58
CA ILE A 87 1.83 -10.88 1.53
C ILE A 87 2.51 -10.97 0.18
N THR A 88 1.74 -11.32 -0.84
CA THR A 88 2.21 -11.31 -2.23
C THR A 88 1.68 -10.10 -2.98
N HIS A 89 0.57 -9.51 -2.54
CA HIS A 89 -0.05 -8.36 -3.20
C HIS A 89 -0.63 -7.39 -2.17
N TRP A 90 -0.51 -6.10 -2.47
CA TRP A 90 -1.26 -5.03 -1.83
C TRP A 90 -1.89 -4.13 -2.90
N THR A 91 -2.80 -3.24 -2.52
CA THR A 91 -3.19 -2.08 -3.35
C THR A 91 -2.48 -0.79 -2.88
N PRO A 92 -1.56 -0.18 -3.67
CA PRO A 92 -0.77 0.99 -3.22
C PRO A 92 -1.61 2.24 -3.11
N ASN A 93 -2.63 2.34 -3.95
CA ASN A 93 -3.59 3.41 -3.90
C ASN A 93 -4.56 3.23 -2.73
N VAL A 94 -5.00 4.35 -2.19
CA VAL A 94 -5.86 4.40 -1.02
C VAL A 94 -7.30 4.49 -1.47
N PHE A 95 -8.18 3.69 -0.84
CA PHE A 95 -9.61 3.64 -1.12
C PHE A 95 -10.41 4.25 0.02
N ARG A 96 -11.59 4.82 -0.26
CA ARG A 96 -12.36 5.54 0.77
C ARG A 96 -12.96 4.59 1.82
N TRP A 97 -13.31 3.38 1.41
CA TRP A 97 -13.84 2.34 2.27
C TRP A 97 -13.43 0.94 1.78
N GLY A 98 -13.60 -0.06 2.63
CA GLY A 98 -13.46 -1.46 2.26
C GLY A 98 -14.32 -2.31 3.18
N THR A 99 -14.86 -3.41 2.65
CA THR A 99 -15.70 -4.32 3.41
C THR A 99 -15.45 -5.76 2.98
N TYR A 100 -16.18 -6.68 3.59
CA TYR A 100 -16.14 -8.10 3.26
C TYR A 100 -17.49 -8.55 2.68
N THR A 101 -17.46 -9.53 1.78
CA THR A 101 -18.68 -10.13 1.22
C THR A 101 -19.25 -11.24 2.09
N ASP A 102 -18.50 -11.69 3.09
CA ASP A 102 -18.86 -12.78 3.99
C ASP A 102 -18.68 -12.39 5.47
N ASP A 103 -19.48 -13.02 6.34
CA ASP A 103 -19.46 -12.76 7.79
C ASP A 103 -18.14 -13.18 8.46
N LYS A 104 -17.45 -14.16 7.88
CA LYS A 104 -16.13 -14.61 8.35
C LYS A 104 -15.01 -13.65 7.94
N ARG A 105 -15.33 -12.59 7.19
CA ARG A 105 -14.40 -11.54 6.74
C ARG A 105 -13.20 -12.12 6.00
N GLN A 106 -13.46 -13.03 5.07
CA GLN A 106 -12.42 -13.69 4.28
C GLN A 106 -12.27 -13.05 2.90
N TYR A 107 -13.35 -12.55 2.33
CA TYR A 107 -13.41 -12.08 0.95
C TYR A 107 -13.62 -10.57 0.90
N ILE A 108 -12.60 -9.85 0.44
CA ILE A 108 -12.57 -8.38 0.44
C ILE A 108 -13.35 -7.80 -0.76
N LYS A 109 -13.95 -6.63 -0.57
CA LYS A 109 -14.65 -5.85 -1.59
C LYS A 109 -14.45 -4.35 -1.38
N GLY A 110 -14.52 -3.60 -2.50
CA GLY A 110 -14.44 -2.14 -2.53
C GLY A 110 -13.20 -1.62 -3.27
N PHE A 111 -12.38 -2.46 -3.86
CA PHE A 111 -11.21 -2.03 -4.65
C PHE A 111 -11.58 -1.61 -6.08
N ASP A 112 -12.68 -0.87 -6.25
CA ASP A 112 -13.11 -0.31 -7.54
C ASP A 112 -12.65 1.14 -7.72
N GLU A 113 -12.57 1.58 -8.98
CA GLU A 113 -12.07 2.92 -9.34
C GLU A 113 -12.92 4.05 -8.76
N GLN A 114 -14.25 3.86 -8.64
CA GLN A 114 -15.14 4.88 -8.09
C GLN A 114 -14.91 5.10 -6.60
N ASN A 115 -14.39 4.09 -5.91
CA ASN A 115 -13.98 4.14 -4.51
C ASN A 115 -12.52 4.58 -4.30
N LEU A 116 -11.76 4.84 -5.36
CA LEU A 116 -10.40 5.34 -5.24
C LEU A 116 -10.41 6.73 -4.57
N GLN A 117 -9.68 6.84 -3.47
CA GLN A 117 -9.55 8.10 -2.75
C GLN A 117 -8.38 8.91 -3.30
N GLN A 118 -7.25 8.24 -3.55
CA GLN A 118 -6.00 8.87 -3.90
C GLN A 118 -5.23 7.96 -4.84
N ILE A 119 -4.80 8.53 -5.98
CA ILE A 119 -3.88 7.86 -6.88
C ILE A 119 -2.46 8.22 -6.45
N ASN A 120 -1.79 7.27 -5.84
CA ASN A 120 -0.43 7.39 -5.34
C ASN A 120 0.59 6.70 -6.26
N THR A 121 0.14 5.68 -6.98
CA THR A 121 1.02 4.80 -7.73
C THR A 121 0.30 4.28 -8.96
N PHE A 122 1.02 4.29 -10.07
CA PHE A 122 0.70 3.54 -11.27
C PHE A 122 1.72 2.41 -11.40
N VAL A 123 1.23 1.19 -11.61
CA VAL A 123 2.08 0.02 -11.84
C VAL A 123 2.00 -0.32 -13.32
N VAL A 124 3.14 -0.37 -13.99
CA VAL A 124 3.26 -0.82 -15.37
C VAL A 124 3.89 -2.20 -15.33
N ASP A 125 3.09 -3.23 -15.64
CA ASP A 125 3.58 -4.60 -15.75
C ASP A 125 4.14 -4.83 -17.15
N VAL A 126 5.42 -5.24 -17.24
CA VAL A 126 6.12 -5.42 -18.51
C VAL A 126 6.33 -6.91 -18.72
N ASP A 127 5.35 -7.55 -19.36
CA ASP A 127 5.34 -8.99 -19.66
C ASP A 127 6.24 -9.34 -20.86
N THR A 128 7.53 -9.04 -20.76
CA THR A 128 8.55 -9.59 -21.65
C THR A 128 9.84 -9.85 -20.89
N GLN A 129 10.53 -10.94 -21.21
CA GLN A 129 11.88 -11.21 -20.71
C GLN A 129 12.95 -10.54 -21.57
N GLN A 130 12.57 -9.99 -22.73
CA GLN A 130 13.46 -9.29 -23.66
C GLN A 130 13.48 -7.80 -23.34
N VAL A 131 13.89 -7.46 -22.12
CA VAL A 131 13.96 -6.07 -21.67
C VAL A 131 15.41 -5.62 -21.69
N ASP A 132 15.70 -4.64 -22.55
CA ASP A 132 16.93 -3.87 -22.46
C ASP A 132 16.75 -2.82 -21.35
N VAL A 133 17.41 -3.03 -20.21
CA VAL A 133 17.33 -2.16 -19.04
C VAL A 133 17.70 -0.71 -19.40
N ALA A 134 18.66 -0.50 -20.31
CA ALA A 134 19.04 0.84 -20.76
C ALA A 134 17.91 1.51 -21.52
N LYS A 135 17.16 0.76 -22.35
CA LYS A 135 15.96 1.28 -23.02
C LYS A 135 14.86 1.61 -22.02
N MET A 136 14.65 0.80 -20.98
CA MET A 136 13.67 1.14 -19.95
C MET A 136 14.03 2.42 -19.20
N LEU A 137 15.28 2.56 -18.75
CA LEU A 137 15.73 3.78 -18.10
C LEU A 137 15.60 4.99 -19.02
N THR A 138 16.03 4.88 -20.28
CA THR A 138 15.92 5.95 -21.28
C THR A 138 14.45 6.33 -21.55
N ALA A 139 13.56 5.33 -21.67
CA ALA A 139 12.14 5.56 -21.86
C ALA A 139 11.52 6.26 -20.63
N SER A 140 11.83 5.80 -19.42
CA SER A 140 11.37 6.42 -18.18
C SER A 140 11.87 7.86 -18.04
N MET A 141 13.16 8.13 -18.29
CA MET A 141 13.72 9.48 -18.26
C MET A 141 13.04 10.42 -19.25
N LYS A 142 12.73 9.92 -20.45
CA LYS A 142 12.00 10.67 -21.47
C LYS A 142 10.56 10.96 -21.06
N VAL A 143 9.88 10.00 -20.42
CA VAL A 143 8.50 10.17 -19.91
C VAL A 143 8.43 11.15 -18.75
N LEU A 144 9.43 11.14 -17.87
CA LEU A 144 9.52 12.03 -16.71
C LEU A 144 9.98 13.46 -17.07
N ASP A 145 10.23 13.74 -18.35
CA ASP A 145 10.84 14.98 -18.83
C ASP A 145 12.16 15.34 -18.11
N GLN A 146 12.86 14.31 -17.62
CA GLN A 146 14.15 14.42 -16.93
C GLN A 146 15.31 14.15 -17.90
N THR A 147 15.14 14.55 -19.16
CA THR A 147 16.23 14.43 -20.13
C THR A 147 17.36 15.35 -19.65
N PRO A 148 18.59 14.83 -19.40
CA PRO A 148 19.72 15.70 -19.11
C PRO A 148 19.92 16.59 -20.34
N THR A 149 19.58 17.87 -20.21
CA THR A 149 20.04 18.88 -21.16
C THR A 149 21.54 18.99 -20.98
N PHE A 150 22.28 18.46 -21.96
CA PHE A 150 23.71 18.70 -22.12
C PHE A 150 23.94 20.10 -22.71
#